data_AF-A0A419L3T4-F1
#
_entry.id   AF-A0A419L3T4-F1
#
_cell.length_a   1.000
_cell.length_b   1.000
_cell.length_c   1.000
_cell.angle_alpha   90.00
_cell.angle_beta   90.00
_cell.angle_gamma   90.00
#
_symmetry.space_group_name_H-M   'P 1'
#
loop_
_entity.id
_entity.type
_entity.pdbx_description
1 polymer ?
#
loop_
_entity_poly.entity_id
_entity_poly.type
_entity_poly.pdbx_seq_one_letter_code
_entity_poly.pdbx_strand_id
1 'polypeptide(L)'
;MVEIVERFQDFIEIADHHRMGVYQVIEDGKSVEIRIRAGRYGYIGSYEPENPELKAALKYCEIKGFIKIRGIIRDEAFFTTPTVD
;
A
#
# COMPACT_ATOMS: atom_id res chain seq x y z
N MET A 1 6.04 -3.84 -14.07
CA MET A 1 7.00 -2.92 -13.42
C MET A 1 6.19 -1.82 -12.75
N VAL A 2 6.62 -1.32 -11.58
CA VAL A 2 5.96 -0.21 -10.87
C VAL A 2 6.98 0.90 -10.66
N GLU A 3 6.65 2.12 -11.07
CA GLU A 3 7.46 3.32 -10.89
C GLU A 3 7.19 3.89 -9.49
N ILE A 4 8.18 3.84 -8.60
CA ILE A 4 8.04 4.34 -7.23
C ILE A 4 8.33 5.84 -7.23
N VAL A 5 7.37 6.63 -6.77
CA VAL A 5 7.53 8.09 -6.62
C VAL A 5 8.01 8.44 -5.22
N GLU A 6 8.84 9.48 -5.11
CA GLU A 6 9.46 9.90 -3.84
C GLU A 6 8.47 10.55 -2.89
N ARG A 7 7.58 11.41 -3.39
CA ARG A 7 6.64 12.16 -2.55
C ARG A 7 5.22 11.66 -2.73
N PHE A 8 4.50 11.59 -1.61
CA PHE A 8 3.09 11.20 -1.62
C PHE A 8 2.22 12.21 -2.38
N GLN A 9 2.57 13.50 -2.35
CA GLN A 9 1.86 14.55 -3.10
C GLN A 9 1.88 14.27 -4.61
N ASP A 10 3.06 13.94 -5.16
CA ASP A 10 3.22 13.61 -6.58
C ASP A 10 2.44 12.33 -6.93
N PHE A 11 2.40 11.36 -6.01
CA PHE A 11 1.58 10.15 -6.17
C PHE A 11 0.10 10.49 -6.33
N ILE A 12 -0.44 11.38 -5.47
CA ILE A 12 -1.85 11.75 -5.48
C ILE A 12 -2.25 12.31 -6.84
N GLU A 13 -1.46 13.24 -7.39
CA GLU A 13 -1.76 13.89 -8.68
C GLU A 13 -1.85 12.86 -9.81
N ILE A 14 -0.94 11.89 -9.83
CA ILE A 14 -0.92 10.84 -10.86
C ILE A 14 -2.05 9.81 -10.63
N ALA A 15 -2.26 9.41 -9.37
CA ALA A 15 -3.25 8.42 -9.00
C ALA A 15 -4.68 8.92 -9.21
N ASP A 16 -4.92 10.24 -9.21
CA ASP A 16 -6.24 10.83 -9.47
C ASP A 16 -6.78 10.44 -10.85
N HIS A 17 -5.89 10.30 -11.84
CA HIS A 17 -6.21 9.89 -13.21
C HIS A 17 -6.51 8.38 -13.35
N HIS A 18 -6.28 7.59 -12.30
CA HIS A 18 -6.49 6.14 -12.31
C HIS A 18 -7.73 5.75 -11.47
N ARG A 19 -8.65 5.00 -12.09
CA ARG A 19 -9.90 4.57 -11.44
C ARG A 19 -9.73 3.52 -10.33
N MET A 20 -8.60 2.81 -10.29
CA MET A 20 -8.41 1.68 -9.38
C MET A 20 -6.99 1.69 -8.82
N GLY A 21 -6.90 1.46 -7.51
CA GLY A 21 -5.64 1.34 -6.80
C GLY A 21 -5.75 0.34 -5.66
N VAL A 22 -4.59 -0.09 -5.18
CA VAL A 22 -4.47 -1.00 -4.04
C VAL A 22 -3.47 -0.42 -3.05
N TYR A 23 -3.63 -0.74 -1.78
CA TYR A 23 -2.67 -0.34 -0.77
C TYR A 23 -2.46 -1.45 0.27
N GLN A 24 -1.29 -1.50 0.86
CA GLN A 24 -0.91 -2.42 1.92
C GLN A 24 -0.34 -1.60 3.09
N VAL A 25 -0.67 -2.03 4.30
CA VAL A 25 -0.13 -1.45 5.54
C VAL A 25 0.66 -2.56 6.24
N ILE A 26 1.91 -2.26 6.58
CA ILE A 26 2.83 -3.15 7.26
C ILE A 26 3.22 -2.47 8.57
N GLU A 27 2.90 -3.11 9.68
CA GLU A 27 3.18 -2.59 11.02
C GLU A 27 4.41 -3.31 11.58
N ASP A 28 5.49 -2.56 11.84
CA ASP A 28 6.77 -3.08 12.38
C ASP A 28 6.95 -2.74 13.87
N GLY A 29 5.85 -2.50 14.59
CA GLY A 29 5.82 -2.17 16.03
C GLY A 29 6.38 -0.79 16.41
N LYS A 30 7.39 -0.28 15.69
CA LYS A 30 7.96 1.07 15.84
C LYS A 30 7.57 2.02 14.72
N SER A 31 7.27 1.47 13.55
CA SER A 31 6.88 2.22 12.38
C SER A 31 5.75 1.50 11.64
N VAL A 32 5.02 2.28 10.86
CA VAL A 32 3.99 1.81 9.95
C VAL A 32 4.45 2.17 8.55
N GLU A 33 4.69 1.15 7.74
CA GLU A 33 4.96 1.30 6.32
C GLU A 33 3.66 1.16 5.53
N ILE A 34 3.36 2.15 4.69
CA ILE A 34 2.26 2.10 3.74
C ILE A 34 2.82 2.00 2.33
N ARG A 35 2.31 1.05 1.57
CA ARG A 35 2.62 0.84 0.16
C ARG A 35 1.35 1.06 -0.63
N ILE A 36 1.37 1.98 -1.58
CA ILE A 36 0.20 2.32 -2.40
C ILE A 36 0.58 2.10 -3.85
N ARG A 37 -0.35 1.57 -4.66
CA ARG A 37 -0.16 1.39 -6.09
C ARG A 37 -1.40 1.82 -6.84
N ALA A 38 -1.22 2.64 -7.87
CA ALA A 38 -2.25 3.03 -8.81
C ALA A 38 -1.69 2.93 -10.24
N GLY A 39 -2.26 2.04 -11.06
CA GLY A 39 -1.77 1.78 -12.40
C GLY A 39 -0.31 1.28 -12.43
N ARG A 40 0.56 2.06 -13.08
CA ARG A 40 2.01 1.80 -13.17
C ARG A 40 2.83 2.46 -12.07
N TYR A 41 2.22 3.30 -11.23
CA TYR A 41 2.91 4.06 -10.20
C TYR A 41 2.67 3.48 -8.82
N GLY A 42 3.65 3.64 -7.95
CA GLY A 42 3.58 3.24 -6.56
C GLY A 42 4.21 4.28 -5.64
N TYR A 43 3.79 4.26 -4.39
CA TYR A 43 4.35 5.06 -3.31
C TYR A 43 4.67 4.15 -2.14
N ILE A 44 5.81 4.37 -1.49
CA ILE A 44 6.20 3.68 -0.26
C ILE A 44 6.54 4.76 0.75
N GLY A 45 5.81 4.80 1.85
CA GLY A 45 6.04 5.72 2.96
C GLY A 45 6.21 4.95 4.26
N SER A 46 7.24 5.30 5.04
CA SER A 46 7.42 4.79 6.40
C SER A 46 7.14 5.93 7.38
N TYR A 47 6.22 5.69 8.29
CA TYR A 47 5.72 6.70 9.23
C TYR A 47 5.74 6.16 10.66
N GLU A 48 5.75 7.05 11.63
CA GLU A 48 5.41 6.70 13.01
C GLU A 48 3.88 6.45 13.12
N PRO A 49 3.42 5.56 14.01
CA PRO A 49 2.01 5.20 14.14
C PRO A 49 1.09 6.39 14.47
N GLU A 50 1.62 7.43 15.14
CA GLU A 50 0.88 8.64 15.49
C GLU A 50 1.00 9.77 14.45
N ASN A 51 1.76 9.55 13.37
CA ASN A 51 2.06 10.58 12.39
C ASN A 51 0.79 11.01 11.61
N PRO A 52 0.48 12.32 11.51
CA PRO A 52 -0.67 12.82 10.75
C PRO A 52 -0.60 12.49 9.26
N GLU A 53 0.59 12.37 8.67
CA GLU A 53 0.77 12.03 7.25
C GLU A 53 0.29 10.61 6.94
N LEU A 54 0.53 9.66 7.86
CA LEU A 54 0.00 8.30 7.74
C LEU A 54 -1.54 8.31 7.70
N LYS A 55 -2.16 9.07 8.60
CA LYS A 55 -3.63 9.22 8.63
C LYS A 55 -4.15 9.85 7.33
N ALA A 56 -3.43 10.84 6.79
CA ALA A 56 -3.79 11.46 5.52
C ALA A 56 -3.70 10.47 4.35
N ALA A 57 -2.63 9.66 4.28
CA ALA A 57 -2.44 8.67 3.23
C ALA A 57 -3.50 7.55 3.28
N LEU A 58 -3.82 7.06 4.47
CA LEU A 58 -4.88 6.06 4.67
C LEU A 58 -6.25 6.60 4.28
N LYS A 59 -6.57 7.83 4.71
CA LYS A 59 -7.84 8.48 4.38
C LYS A 59 -7.97 8.74 2.88
N TYR A 60 -6.88 9.11 2.20
CA TYR A 60 -6.86 9.24 0.74
C TYR A 60 -7.22 7.92 0.06
N CYS A 61 -6.57 6.82 0.47
CA CYS A 61 -6.85 5.48 -0.08
C CYS A 61 -8.32 5.08 0.12
N GLU A 62 -8.89 5.37 1.30
CA GLU A 62 -10.30 5.09 1.61
C GLU A 62 -11.26 5.91 0.72
N ILE A 63 -11.03 7.23 0.60
CA ILE A 63 -11.86 8.12 -0.22
C ILE A 63 -11.82 7.73 -1.70
N LYS A 64 -10.64 7.34 -2.20
CA LYS A 64 -10.48 6.86 -3.59
C LYS A 64 -11.03 5.45 -3.82
N GLY A 65 -11.44 4.74 -2.76
CA GLY A 65 -11.93 3.36 -2.86
C GLY A 65 -10.83 2.37 -3.22
N PHE A 66 -9.59 2.64 -2.84
CA PHE A 66 -8.48 1.71 -3.06
C PHE A 66 -8.67 0.46 -2.20
N ILE A 67 -8.26 -0.69 -2.73
CA ILE A 67 -8.45 -1.97 -2.05
C ILE A 67 -7.30 -2.21 -1.08
N LYS A 68 -7.61 -2.43 0.20
CA LYS A 68 -6.63 -2.80 1.21
C LYS A 68 -6.22 -4.27 1.04
N ILE A 69 -4.95 -4.50 0.78
CA ILE A 69 -4.33 -5.82 0.69
C ILE A 69 -3.73 -6.18 2.07
N ARG A 70 -3.98 -7.39 2.54
CA ARG A 70 -3.42 -7.90 3.81
C ARG A 70 -2.01 -8.47 3.68
N GLY A 71 -1.66 -8.99 2.50
CA GLY A 71 -0.38 -9.63 2.24
C GLY A 71 -0.28 -10.04 0.78
N ILE A 72 0.94 -10.31 0.33
CA ILE A 72 1.21 -10.89 -0.98
C ILE A 72 1.87 -12.23 -0.70
N ILE A 73 1.27 -13.31 -1.19
CA ILE A 73 1.90 -14.62 -1.21
C ILE A 73 2.12 -15.02 -2.67
N ARG A 74 3.19 -15.79 -2.91
CA ARG A 74 3.43 -16.37 -4.23
C ARG A 74 2.28 -17.32 -4.55
N ASP A 75 1.90 -17.38 -5.81
CA ASP A 75 0.78 -18.21 -6.28
C ASP A 75 0.95 -19.68 -5.84
N GLU A 76 2.18 -20.20 -5.95
CA GLU A 76 2.57 -21.54 -5.51
C GLU A 76 2.38 -21.77 -4.00
N ALA A 77 2.52 -20.72 -3.18
CA ALA A 77 2.34 -20.77 -1.74
C ALA A 77 0.86 -20.60 -1.31
N PHE A 78 -0.03 -20.22 -2.23
CA PHE A 78 -1.45 -19.98 -1.92
C PHE A 78 -2.21 -21.27 -1.61
N PHE A 79 -1.87 -22.37 -2.30
CA PHE A 79 -2.56 -23.66 -2.18
C PHE A 79 -1.81 -24.70 -1.35
N THR A 80 -0.58 -24.40 -0.89
CA THR A 80 0.20 -25.36 -0.12
C THR A 80 -0.26 -25.34 1.33
N THR A 81 -0.95 -26.39 1.77
CA THR A 81 -1.28 -26.63 3.17
C THR A 81 0.02 -26.87 3.95
N PRO A 82 0.20 -26.35 5.18
CA PRO A 82 1.33 -26.80 5.99
C PRO A 82 1.18 -28.31 6.17
N THR A 83 2.07 -29.09 5.56
CA THR A 83 2.26 -30.49 5.93
C THR A 83 2.65 -30.50 7.39
N VAL A 84 1.68 -30.84 8.25
CA VAL A 84 1.95 -31.26 9.61
C VAL A 84 2.78 -32.53 9.52
N ASP A 85 4.00 -32.45 10.03
CA ASP A 85 4.92 -33.57 10.23
C ASP A 85 4.30 -34.61 11.18
#